data_AF-A0A7W0ZVN7-F1
#
_entry.id   AF-A0A7W0ZVN7-F1
#
_cell.length_a   1.000
_cell.length_b   1.000
_cell.length_c   1.000
_cell.angle_alpha   90.00
_cell.angle_beta   90.00
_cell.angle_gamma   90.00
#
_symmetry.space_group_name_H-M   'P 1'
#
loop_
_entity.id
_entity.type
_entity.pdbx_description
1 polymer ?
#
loop_
_entity_poly.entity_id
_entity_poly.type
_entity_poly.pdbx_seq_one_letter_code
_entity_poly.pdbx_strand_id
1 'polypeptide(L)'
;MRWNALLCALVVIPSALLAEPAADVTFGDAKMLLSPGVKTRCTTTTCLIEDAYLADPKAQTLALALYRDTGTVAGVGPEELMDGGYRGKIRLVPQLPLGKYRKHLTWTDGALRSIDTFFGELFANQTTGPSYRWRALSLRFVRSIKKRTPSAYAFGWTIEYNVEGSLLTSAPGVLETLFHELFHNNDFDHGDWSANTLQQDYDAIVEKCGTKAACLTPYAPNKTRVKATGTYYAFQPNNGNGVHEYAAELAVRYFTEQRQMLRDGKLAKPAFKCGPPENARSWNALITEFFAGRDLVPPC
;
A
#
# COMPACT_ATOMS: atom_id res chain seq x y z
N MET A 1 8.26 -28.14 -65.11
CA MET A 1 8.81 -27.41 -63.95
C MET A 1 7.66 -26.81 -63.18
N ARG A 2 7.26 -27.39 -62.04
CA ARG A 2 6.21 -26.87 -61.16
C ARG A 2 6.88 -26.13 -60.01
N TRP A 3 6.59 -24.85 -59.85
CA TRP A 3 7.12 -24.02 -58.77
C TRP A 3 6.21 -24.14 -57.54
N ASN A 4 6.78 -24.61 -56.43
CA ASN A 4 6.14 -24.65 -55.11
C ASN A 4 6.17 -23.25 -54.50
N ALA A 5 5.01 -22.73 -54.11
CA ALA A 5 4.90 -21.55 -53.26
C ALA A 5 5.13 -21.95 -51.79
N LEU A 6 6.21 -21.46 -51.18
CA LEU A 6 6.40 -21.53 -49.74
C LEU A 6 5.52 -20.45 -49.07
N LEU A 7 4.55 -20.86 -48.26
CA LEU A 7 3.94 -20.00 -47.25
C LEU A 7 4.97 -19.77 -46.13
N CYS A 8 5.42 -18.52 -45.96
CA CYS A 8 6.05 -18.08 -44.72
C CYS A 8 4.97 -17.87 -43.67
N ALA A 9 4.92 -18.74 -42.66
CA ALA A 9 4.19 -18.49 -41.43
C ALA A 9 4.96 -17.44 -40.62
N LEU A 10 4.41 -16.22 -40.53
CA LEU A 10 4.86 -15.20 -39.60
C LEU A 10 4.53 -15.67 -38.17
N VAL A 11 5.55 -16.13 -37.45
CA VAL A 11 5.49 -16.30 -36.00
C VAL A 11 5.42 -14.91 -35.38
N VAL A 12 4.23 -14.50 -34.94
CA VAL A 12 4.07 -13.33 -34.08
C VAL A 12 4.65 -13.70 -32.73
N ILE A 13 5.89 -13.26 -32.47
CA ILE A 13 6.44 -13.27 -31.12
C ILE A 13 5.61 -12.25 -30.33
N PRO A 14 4.93 -12.65 -29.22
CA PRO A 14 4.30 -11.67 -28.37
C PRO A 14 5.41 -10.75 -27.87
N SER A 15 5.31 -9.48 -28.23
CA SER A 15 6.15 -8.44 -27.65
C SER A 15 5.85 -8.46 -26.16
N ALA A 16 6.76 -9.05 -25.38
CA ALA A 16 6.86 -8.75 -23.97
C ALA A 16 7.06 -7.24 -23.92
N LEU A 17 5.98 -6.51 -23.63
CA LEU A 17 6.05 -5.13 -23.19
C LEU A 17 7.07 -5.14 -22.06
N LEU A 18 8.27 -4.63 -22.37
CA LEU A 18 9.33 -4.44 -21.40
C LEU A 18 8.73 -3.51 -20.36
N ALA A 19 8.34 -4.09 -19.21
CA ALA A 19 8.09 -3.31 -18.02
C ALA A 19 9.33 -2.43 -17.85
N GLU A 20 9.13 -1.10 -17.79
CA GLU A 20 10.20 -0.20 -17.40
C GLU A 20 10.88 -0.78 -16.15
N PRO A 21 12.22 -0.77 -16.06
CA PRO A 21 12.89 -1.21 -14.84
C PRO A 21 12.26 -0.43 -13.69
N ALA A 22 11.69 -1.17 -12.73
CA ALA A 22 11.05 -0.56 -11.58
C ALA A 22 12.04 0.44 -10.97
N ALA A 23 11.63 1.71 -10.86
CA ALA A 23 12.51 2.78 -10.42
C ALA A 23 12.98 2.51 -8.99
N ASP A 24 14.16 1.90 -8.78
CA ASP A 24 14.67 1.56 -7.45
C ASP A 24 14.80 2.79 -6.54
N VAL A 25 14.73 2.57 -5.23
CA VAL A 25 15.15 3.58 -4.23
C VAL A 25 16.59 3.98 -4.55
N THR A 26 16.83 5.29 -4.68
CA THR A 26 18.17 5.78 -5.04
C THR A 26 19.19 5.39 -3.97
N PHE A 27 20.46 5.25 -4.36
CA PHE A 27 21.52 5.00 -3.38
C PHE A 27 21.59 6.09 -2.29
N GLY A 28 21.30 7.35 -2.64
CA GLY A 28 21.25 8.46 -1.69
C GLY A 28 20.17 8.27 -0.63
N ASP A 29 18.95 7.93 -1.05
CA ASP A 29 17.82 7.67 -0.16
C ASP A 29 18.07 6.43 0.71
N ALA A 30 18.57 5.35 0.10
CA ALA A 30 18.95 4.14 0.82
C ALA A 30 20.02 4.42 1.89
N LYS A 31 21.02 5.25 1.56
CA LYS A 31 22.04 5.70 2.50
C LYS A 31 21.42 6.47 3.65
N MET A 32 20.53 7.42 3.40
CA MET A 32 19.84 8.15 4.48
C MET A 32 19.05 7.21 5.40
N LEU A 33 18.36 6.23 4.82
CA LEU A 33 17.50 5.30 5.56
C LEU A 33 18.28 4.30 6.43
N LEU A 34 19.48 3.88 5.99
CA LEU A 34 20.30 2.84 6.62
C LEU A 34 21.48 3.38 7.44
N SER A 35 21.92 4.62 7.21
CA SER A 35 23.13 5.20 7.83
C SER A 35 23.24 5.05 9.35
N PRO A 36 22.18 5.17 10.17
CA PRO A 36 22.31 4.97 11.62
C PRO A 36 22.84 3.58 12.01
N GLY A 37 22.70 2.58 11.14
CA GLY A 37 23.18 1.22 11.36
C GLY A 37 24.51 0.88 10.66
N VAL A 38 24.98 1.73 9.74
CA VAL A 38 26.13 1.41 8.87
C VAL A 38 27.45 1.86 9.51
N LYS A 39 28.40 0.93 9.62
CA LYS A 39 29.76 1.07 10.17
C LYS A 39 30.83 1.05 9.08
N THR A 40 30.54 0.50 7.92
CA THR A 40 31.51 0.36 6.81
C THR A 40 31.30 1.38 5.69
N ARG A 41 32.33 1.59 4.86
CA ARG A 41 32.24 2.46 3.67
C ARG A 41 31.59 1.68 2.53
N CYS A 42 30.28 1.81 2.38
CA CYS A 42 29.52 1.21 1.29
C CYS A 42 29.37 2.13 0.08
N THR A 43 29.42 1.55 -1.12
CA THR A 43 29.19 2.23 -2.41
C THR A 43 27.97 1.68 -3.17
N THR A 44 27.30 0.65 -2.63
CA THR A 44 26.10 0.04 -3.21
C THR A 44 25.01 -0.10 -2.15
N THR A 45 23.74 -0.13 -2.58
CA THR A 45 22.59 -0.34 -1.68
C THR A 45 22.65 -1.71 -1.00
N THR A 46 23.08 -2.75 -1.71
CA THR A 46 23.29 -4.10 -1.16
C THR A 46 24.27 -4.08 0.02
N CYS A 47 25.43 -3.41 -0.12
CA CYS A 47 26.39 -3.28 0.97
C CYS A 47 25.78 -2.56 2.19
N LEU A 48 25.01 -1.48 1.96
CA LEU A 48 24.34 -0.76 3.05
C LEU A 48 23.38 -1.67 3.81
N ILE A 49 22.60 -2.50 3.10
CA ILE A 49 21.67 -3.45 3.71
C ILE A 49 22.43 -4.52 4.48
N GLU A 50 23.46 -5.11 3.89
CA GLU A 50 24.29 -6.12 4.53
C GLU A 50 24.86 -5.62 5.86
N ASP A 51 25.44 -4.43 5.85
CA ASP A 51 26.09 -3.84 7.02
C ASP A 51 25.07 -3.45 8.10
N ALA A 52 23.96 -2.81 7.72
CA ALA A 52 22.90 -2.41 8.67
C ALA A 52 22.24 -3.60 9.38
N TYR A 53 22.16 -4.76 8.72
CA TYR A 53 21.55 -5.98 9.24
C TYR A 53 22.56 -7.04 9.74
N LEU A 54 23.86 -6.69 9.83
CA LEU A 54 24.94 -7.62 10.17
C LEU A 54 24.69 -8.44 11.46
N ALA A 55 23.99 -7.85 12.43
CA ALA A 55 23.68 -8.50 13.71
C ALA A 55 22.57 -9.58 13.65
N ASP A 56 21.82 -9.68 12.54
CA ASP A 56 20.75 -10.67 12.35
C ASP A 56 20.73 -11.18 10.90
N PRO A 57 21.50 -12.25 10.58
CA PRO A 57 21.61 -12.77 9.21
C PRO A 57 20.26 -13.16 8.58
N LYS A 58 19.28 -13.59 9.39
CA LYS A 58 17.94 -13.91 8.90
C LYS A 58 17.19 -12.67 8.46
N ALA A 59 17.30 -11.58 9.22
CA ALA A 59 16.72 -10.30 8.83
C ALA A 59 17.46 -9.70 7.61
N GLN A 60 18.79 -9.84 7.55
CA GLN A 60 19.59 -9.44 6.39
C GLN A 60 19.13 -10.12 5.10
N THR A 61 18.94 -11.45 5.13
CA THR A 61 18.44 -12.19 3.95
C THR A 61 17.07 -11.68 3.49
N LEU A 62 16.16 -11.40 4.43
CA LEU A 62 14.84 -10.85 4.11
C LEU A 62 14.94 -9.44 3.50
N ALA A 63 15.75 -8.56 4.08
CA ALA A 63 15.92 -7.19 3.58
C ALA A 63 16.55 -7.15 2.18
N LEU A 64 17.54 -8.01 1.92
CA LEU A 64 18.15 -8.16 0.60
C LEU A 64 17.16 -8.71 -0.43
N ALA A 65 16.38 -9.72 -0.06
CA ALA A 65 15.37 -10.29 -0.95
C ALA A 65 14.26 -9.26 -1.28
N LEU A 66 13.84 -8.47 -0.29
CA LEU A 66 12.86 -7.41 -0.49
C LEU A 66 13.39 -6.35 -1.48
N TYR A 67 14.63 -5.90 -1.30
CA TYR A 67 15.25 -4.93 -2.21
C TYR A 67 15.40 -5.49 -3.62
N ARG A 68 15.95 -6.69 -3.77
CA ARG A 68 16.13 -7.34 -5.07
C ARG A 68 14.81 -7.50 -5.83
N ASP A 69 13.74 -7.90 -5.14
CA ASP A 69 12.50 -8.32 -5.81
C ASP A 69 11.53 -7.15 -6.05
N THR A 70 11.66 -6.06 -5.29
CA THR A 70 10.70 -4.94 -5.34
C THR A 70 11.33 -3.56 -5.45
N GLY A 71 12.65 -3.44 -5.37
CA GLY A 71 13.38 -2.17 -5.25
C GLY A 71 13.21 -1.48 -3.90
N THR A 72 12.47 -2.06 -2.95
CA THR A 72 12.14 -1.47 -1.65
C THR A 72 13.27 -1.64 -0.65
N VAL A 73 13.63 -0.57 0.06
CA VAL A 73 14.65 -0.60 1.10
C VAL A 73 14.01 -0.50 2.48
N ALA A 74 14.36 -1.44 3.37
CA ALA A 74 13.94 -1.45 4.77
C ALA A 74 15.04 -0.87 5.66
N GLY A 75 14.78 0.25 6.33
CA GLY A 75 15.70 0.87 7.30
C GLY A 75 14.95 1.68 8.35
N VAL A 76 15.54 2.75 8.90
CA VAL A 76 14.99 3.38 10.13
C VAL A 76 14.92 4.89 10.18
N GLY A 77 15.54 5.62 9.25
CA GLY A 77 15.49 7.08 9.24
C GLY A 77 15.92 7.74 10.57
N PRO A 78 15.69 9.05 10.75
CA PRO A 78 16.03 9.75 11.99
C PRO A 78 14.98 9.53 13.09
N GLU A 79 15.26 10.02 14.29
CA GLU A 79 14.23 10.22 15.32
C GLU A 79 13.33 11.41 14.95
N GLU A 80 12.05 11.34 15.31
CA GLU A 80 11.11 12.43 15.06
C GLU A 80 10.07 12.65 16.16
N LEU A 81 9.47 13.85 16.11
CA LEU A 81 8.30 14.23 16.88
C LEU A 81 7.11 14.44 15.93
N MET A 82 6.28 13.41 15.82
CA MET A 82 5.08 13.42 14.99
C MET A 82 3.93 14.13 15.71
N ASP A 83 3.09 14.85 14.97
CA ASP A 83 1.79 15.32 15.48
C ASP A 83 0.72 14.23 15.33
N GLY A 84 0.26 13.65 16.44
CA GLY A 84 -0.80 12.64 16.44
C GLY A 84 -2.22 13.22 16.47
N GLY A 85 -2.40 14.51 16.18
CA GLY A 85 -3.69 15.21 16.26
C GLY A 85 -4.21 15.24 17.69
N TYR A 86 -5.42 14.71 17.92
CA TYR A 86 -6.00 14.63 19.26
C TYR A 86 -5.14 13.84 20.26
N ARG A 87 -4.17 13.05 19.77
CA ARG A 87 -3.24 12.27 20.58
C ARG A 87 -2.02 13.08 21.03
N GLY A 88 -1.84 14.32 20.56
CA GLY A 88 -0.71 15.19 20.84
C GLY A 88 0.60 14.74 20.19
N LYS A 89 1.72 15.33 20.59
CA LYS A 89 3.04 14.98 20.06
C LYS A 89 3.45 13.56 20.49
N ILE A 90 3.94 12.79 19.52
CA ILE A 90 4.42 11.42 19.71
C ILE A 90 5.87 11.37 19.26
N ARG A 91 6.74 10.87 20.15
CA ARG A 91 8.15 10.64 19.84
C ARG A 91 8.30 9.26 19.19
N LEU A 92 8.80 9.23 17.96
CA LEU A 92 9.08 8.03 17.19
C LEU A 92 10.59 7.90 17.06
N VAL A 93 11.14 6.74 17.49
CA VAL A 93 12.58 6.48 17.45
C VAL A 93 12.89 5.40 16.42
N PRO A 94 14.06 5.48 15.74
CA PRO A 94 14.55 4.47 14.81
C PRO A 94 14.52 3.07 15.44
N GLN A 95 13.97 2.08 14.74
CA GLN A 95 13.94 0.70 15.24
C GLN A 95 14.04 -0.30 14.11
N LEU A 96 15.26 -0.80 13.83
CA LEU A 96 15.44 -1.83 12.81
C LEU A 96 14.65 -3.08 13.22
N PRO A 97 13.97 -3.77 12.29
CA PRO A 97 13.16 -4.94 12.58
C PRO A 97 14.05 -6.19 12.74
N LEU A 98 14.84 -6.21 13.82
CA LEU A 98 15.74 -7.32 14.17
C LEU A 98 15.17 -8.13 15.34
N GLY A 99 15.69 -9.35 15.54
CA GLY A 99 15.39 -10.17 16.72
C GLY A 99 13.88 -10.38 16.91
N LYS A 100 13.32 -9.91 18.03
CA LYS A 100 11.87 -10.03 18.32
C LYS A 100 10.97 -9.27 17.32
N TYR A 101 11.50 -8.22 16.67
CA TYR A 101 10.76 -7.45 15.68
C TYR A 101 10.97 -7.96 14.25
N ARG A 102 11.83 -8.96 14.02
CA ARG A 102 12.07 -9.57 12.69
C ARG A 102 10.79 -10.06 12.02
N LYS A 103 9.80 -10.49 12.81
CA LYS A 103 8.46 -10.86 12.30
C LYS A 103 7.81 -9.74 11.47
N HIS A 104 8.06 -8.47 11.80
CA HIS A 104 7.50 -7.36 11.04
C HIS A 104 8.13 -7.27 9.66
N LEU A 105 9.45 -7.49 9.53
CA LEU A 105 10.11 -7.57 8.23
C LEU A 105 9.57 -8.73 7.38
N THR A 106 9.32 -9.90 8.00
CA THR A 106 8.65 -11.04 7.32
C THR A 106 7.26 -10.66 6.84
N TRP A 107 6.47 -9.96 7.67
CA TRP A 107 5.11 -9.54 7.28
C TRP A 107 5.11 -8.47 6.20
N THR A 108 6.02 -7.49 6.24
CA THR A 108 6.13 -6.46 5.20
C THR A 108 6.62 -7.03 3.88
N ASP A 109 7.61 -7.94 3.89
CA ASP A 109 8.06 -8.64 2.68
C ASP A 109 6.92 -9.47 2.06
N GLY A 110 6.23 -10.29 2.87
CA GLY A 110 5.09 -11.07 2.40
C GLY A 110 3.93 -10.22 1.88
N ALA A 111 3.68 -9.06 2.50
CA ALA A 111 2.66 -8.12 2.06
C ALA A 111 3.02 -7.49 0.71
N LEU A 112 4.23 -6.95 0.55
CA LEU A 112 4.65 -6.31 -0.69
C LEU A 112 4.72 -7.29 -1.87
N ARG A 113 5.15 -8.54 -1.62
CA ARG A 113 5.03 -9.62 -2.62
C ARG A 113 3.57 -9.92 -3.00
N SER A 114 2.67 -9.93 -2.02
CA SER A 114 1.24 -10.16 -2.29
C SER A 114 0.63 -9.03 -3.12
N ILE A 115 1.05 -7.79 -2.88
CA ILE A 115 0.65 -6.63 -3.69
C ILE A 115 1.23 -6.75 -5.10
N ASP A 116 2.49 -7.16 -5.20
CA ASP A 116 3.15 -7.36 -6.50
C ASP A 116 2.47 -8.43 -7.36
N THR A 117 2.21 -9.59 -6.76
CA THR A 117 1.45 -10.68 -7.40
C THR A 117 0.06 -10.20 -7.81
N PHE A 118 -0.62 -9.43 -6.95
CA PHE A 118 -1.93 -8.88 -7.28
C PHE A 118 -1.89 -8.02 -8.55
N PHE A 119 -0.96 -7.07 -8.68
CA PHE A 119 -0.88 -6.25 -9.89
C PHE A 119 -0.46 -7.08 -11.11
N GLY A 120 0.46 -8.04 -10.94
CA GLY A 120 0.88 -8.94 -12.02
C GLY A 120 -0.27 -9.83 -12.55
N GLU A 121 -1.07 -10.40 -11.65
CA GLU A 121 -2.24 -11.21 -12.01
C GLU A 121 -3.37 -10.35 -12.56
N LEU A 122 -3.68 -9.24 -11.89
CA LEU A 122 -4.76 -8.36 -12.29
C LEU A 122 -4.49 -7.88 -13.71
N PHE A 123 -3.30 -7.37 -14.03
CA PHE A 123 -3.00 -6.82 -15.36
C PHE A 123 -2.40 -7.84 -16.34
N ALA A 124 -2.48 -9.14 -16.04
CA ALA A 124 -2.09 -10.18 -16.98
C ALA A 124 -2.85 -9.99 -18.31
N ASN A 125 -2.10 -9.98 -19.41
CA ASN A 125 -2.60 -9.85 -20.79
C ASN A 125 -3.31 -8.52 -21.10
N GLN A 126 -3.07 -7.46 -20.32
CA GLN A 126 -3.60 -6.12 -20.63
C GLN A 126 -2.61 -5.31 -21.46
N THR A 127 -3.13 -4.47 -22.34
CA THR A 127 -2.33 -3.55 -23.16
C THR A 127 -2.04 -2.24 -22.44
N THR A 128 -2.84 -1.89 -21.43
CA THR A 128 -2.64 -0.74 -20.56
C THR A 128 -2.43 -1.19 -19.12
N GLY A 129 -1.41 -0.63 -18.48
CA GLY A 129 -1.14 -0.84 -17.05
C GLY A 129 -1.92 0.12 -16.16
N PRO A 130 -1.92 -0.10 -14.83
CA PRO A 130 -2.48 0.83 -13.86
C PRO A 130 -1.64 2.12 -13.79
N SER A 131 -2.31 3.24 -13.50
CA SER A 131 -1.64 4.47 -13.05
C SER A 131 -1.51 4.40 -11.53
N TYR A 132 -0.72 3.43 -11.04
CA TYR A 132 -0.53 3.19 -9.63
C TYR A 132 0.87 2.65 -9.41
N ARG A 133 1.64 3.24 -8.49
CA ARG A 133 2.97 2.75 -8.10
C ARG A 133 2.89 1.92 -6.83
N TRP A 134 3.50 0.74 -6.84
CA TRP A 134 3.57 -0.18 -5.69
C TRP A 134 4.97 -0.72 -5.38
N ARG A 135 5.98 -0.30 -6.13
CA ARG A 135 7.37 -0.75 -6.00
C ARG A 135 8.28 0.40 -5.60
N ALA A 136 9.48 0.00 -5.17
CA ALA A 136 10.58 0.87 -4.79
C ALA A 136 10.20 1.92 -3.75
N LEU A 137 9.79 1.39 -2.60
CA LEU A 137 9.37 2.19 -1.46
C LEU A 137 10.55 2.33 -0.47
N SER A 138 10.54 3.41 0.29
CA SER A 138 11.34 3.50 1.51
C SER A 138 10.50 3.03 2.69
N LEU A 139 10.87 1.90 3.32
CA LEU A 139 10.23 1.44 4.56
C LEU A 139 11.03 1.92 5.77
N ARG A 140 10.46 2.87 6.51
CA ARG A 140 11.08 3.41 7.73
C ARG A 140 10.49 2.75 8.97
N PHE A 141 11.24 1.85 9.57
CA PHE A 141 10.82 1.17 10.79
C PHE A 141 11.13 2.01 12.03
N VAL A 142 10.09 2.25 12.83
CA VAL A 142 10.16 3.03 14.07
C VAL A 142 9.52 2.27 15.22
N ARG A 143 9.75 2.75 16.43
CA ARG A 143 8.88 2.47 17.57
C ARG A 143 8.50 3.77 18.27
N SER A 144 7.32 3.79 18.83
CA SER A 144 6.87 4.92 19.63
C SER A 144 7.38 4.85 21.07
N ILE A 145 7.65 6.00 21.68
CA ILE A 145 7.98 6.12 23.10
C ILE A 145 6.71 6.47 23.89
N LYS A 146 6.40 5.69 24.93
CA LYS A 146 5.23 5.82 25.85
C LYS A 146 3.84 5.58 25.25
N LYS A 147 3.60 5.94 23.98
CA LYS A 147 2.34 5.68 23.25
C LYS A 147 2.58 4.61 22.17
N ARG A 148 1.54 3.92 21.67
CA ARG A 148 1.64 2.85 20.64
C ARG A 148 0.97 3.25 19.31
N THR A 149 1.15 4.50 18.92
CA THR A 149 0.48 5.15 17.79
C THR A 149 1.49 5.99 17.03
N PRO A 150 1.35 6.24 15.71
CA PRO A 150 0.44 5.60 14.76
C PRO A 150 0.88 4.16 14.44
N SER A 151 0.08 3.41 13.67
CA SER A 151 0.52 2.09 13.17
C SER A 151 1.45 2.26 11.97
N ALA A 152 1.05 3.08 11.01
CA ALA A 152 1.87 3.52 9.90
C ALA A 152 1.37 4.88 9.41
N TYR A 153 2.14 5.53 8.53
CA TYR A 153 1.71 6.63 7.69
C TYR A 153 2.64 6.75 6.47
N ALA A 154 2.17 7.39 5.40
CA ALA A 154 2.93 7.58 4.17
C ALA A 154 3.30 9.04 3.89
N PHE A 155 4.43 9.24 3.20
CA PHE A 155 4.85 10.52 2.63
C PHE A 155 5.97 10.29 1.60
N GLY A 156 5.92 10.95 0.45
CA GLY A 156 7.05 10.98 -0.51
C GLY A 156 7.61 9.59 -0.86
N TRP A 157 6.74 8.61 -1.14
CA TRP A 157 7.11 7.20 -1.40
C TRP A 157 7.85 6.49 -0.25
N THR A 158 7.76 7.06 0.94
CA THR A 158 8.13 6.44 2.21
C THR A 158 6.86 5.95 2.89
N ILE A 159 6.93 4.76 3.49
CA ILE A 159 5.96 4.30 4.48
C ILE A 159 6.70 4.17 5.80
N GLU A 160 6.31 5.00 6.76
CA GLU A 160 6.75 4.85 8.13
C GLU A 160 5.92 3.76 8.82
N TYR A 161 6.60 2.78 9.41
CA TYR A 161 6.03 1.56 9.95
C TYR A 161 6.40 1.42 11.44
N ASN A 162 5.42 1.43 12.32
CA ASN A 162 5.63 1.26 13.75
C ASN A 162 5.62 -0.22 14.15
N VAL A 163 6.75 -0.77 14.60
CA VAL A 163 6.83 -2.17 15.03
C VAL A 163 6.00 -2.47 16.30
N GLU A 164 5.45 -1.45 16.95
CA GLU A 164 4.51 -1.58 18.08
C GLU A 164 3.12 -1.02 17.76
N GLY A 165 2.82 -0.80 16.47
CA GLY A 165 1.55 -0.29 15.98
C GLY A 165 0.37 -1.21 16.28
N SER A 166 -0.75 -0.64 16.69
CA SER A 166 -1.92 -1.40 17.15
C SER A 166 -2.63 -2.22 16.06
N LEU A 167 -2.46 -1.87 14.79
CA LEU A 167 -3.02 -2.62 13.65
C LEU A 167 -2.06 -3.70 13.12
N LEU A 168 -0.78 -3.63 13.51
CA LEU A 168 0.31 -4.43 12.94
C LEU A 168 0.57 -5.68 13.77
N THR A 169 -0.51 -6.43 14.06
CA THR A 169 -0.48 -7.60 14.95
C THR A 169 -0.58 -8.93 14.19
N SER A 170 -0.79 -8.90 12.88
CA SER A 170 -0.91 -10.09 12.03
C SER A 170 -0.49 -9.78 10.59
N ALA A 171 -0.12 -10.81 9.81
CA ALA A 171 0.25 -10.63 8.40
C ALA A 171 -0.89 -10.00 7.55
N PRO A 172 -2.17 -10.41 7.69
CA PRO A 172 -3.27 -9.73 6.99
C PRO A 172 -3.43 -8.26 7.38
N GLY A 173 -3.28 -7.94 8.67
CA GLY A 173 -3.36 -6.54 9.14
C GLY A 173 -2.23 -5.68 8.58
N VAL A 174 -1.01 -6.23 8.48
CA VAL A 174 0.12 -5.56 7.81
C VAL A 174 -0.16 -5.36 6.32
N LEU A 175 -0.71 -6.36 5.63
CA LEU A 175 -1.03 -6.24 4.22
C LEU A 175 -2.08 -5.15 3.95
N GLU A 176 -3.19 -5.14 4.69
CA GLU A 176 -4.23 -4.10 4.56
C GLU A 176 -3.65 -2.72 4.89
N THR A 177 -2.86 -2.60 5.96
CA THR A 177 -2.23 -1.32 6.34
C THR A 177 -1.27 -0.84 5.27
N LEU A 178 -0.39 -1.69 4.73
CA LEU A 178 0.55 -1.25 3.69
C LEU A 178 -0.15 -0.85 2.39
N PHE A 179 -1.24 -1.54 2.00
CA PHE A 179 -1.99 -1.13 0.83
C PHE A 179 -2.71 0.22 1.05
N HIS A 180 -3.23 0.45 2.26
CA HIS A 180 -3.77 1.75 2.69
C HIS A 180 -2.72 2.86 2.58
N GLU A 181 -1.55 2.68 3.19
CA GLU A 181 -0.49 3.71 3.16
C GLU A 181 0.07 3.93 1.76
N LEU A 182 0.13 2.87 0.95
CA LEU A 182 0.54 2.99 -0.43
C LEU A 182 -0.44 3.83 -1.25
N PHE A 183 -1.74 3.74 -0.95
CA PHE A 183 -2.74 4.58 -1.61
C PHE A 183 -2.50 6.06 -1.32
N HIS A 184 -2.19 6.45 -0.08
CA HIS A 184 -1.90 7.85 0.26
C HIS A 184 -0.74 8.43 -0.57
N ASN A 185 0.31 7.64 -0.86
CA ASN A 185 1.37 8.10 -1.76
C ASN A 185 0.86 8.32 -3.20
N ASN A 186 0.01 7.44 -3.71
CA ASN A 186 -0.57 7.57 -5.05
C ASN A 186 -1.57 8.73 -5.13
N ASP A 187 -2.41 8.90 -4.12
CA ASP A 187 -3.37 10.00 -4.02
C ASP A 187 -2.68 11.36 -4.08
N PHE A 188 -1.58 11.51 -3.33
CA PHE A 188 -0.76 12.72 -3.34
C PHE A 188 -0.06 12.94 -4.69
N ASP A 189 0.53 11.89 -5.27
CA ASP A 189 1.21 11.98 -6.58
C ASP A 189 0.24 12.33 -7.73
N HIS A 190 -1.04 12.01 -7.54
CA HIS A 190 -2.16 12.36 -8.43
C HIS A 190 -2.84 13.68 -8.02
N GLY A 191 -2.15 14.55 -7.28
CA GLY A 191 -2.59 15.90 -6.97
C GLY A 191 -3.74 15.96 -5.96
N ASP A 192 -3.67 15.15 -4.90
CA ASP A 192 -4.73 15.02 -3.88
C ASP A 192 -6.07 14.63 -4.52
N TRP A 193 -6.03 13.60 -5.38
CA TRP A 193 -7.17 13.15 -6.18
C TRP A 193 -8.45 12.95 -5.37
N SER A 194 -8.35 12.37 -4.17
CA SER A 194 -9.47 12.06 -3.30
C SER A 194 -10.24 13.31 -2.89
N ALA A 195 -9.54 14.38 -2.53
CA ALA A 195 -10.14 15.67 -2.17
C ALA A 195 -10.82 16.34 -3.38
N ASN A 196 -10.26 16.15 -4.57
CA ASN A 196 -10.83 16.75 -5.79
C ASN A 196 -12.01 15.95 -6.36
N THR A 197 -12.07 14.64 -6.09
CA THR A 197 -12.98 13.72 -6.79
C THR A 197 -14.06 13.14 -5.89
N LEU A 198 -13.75 12.86 -4.63
CA LEU A 198 -14.65 12.15 -3.71
C LEU A 198 -15.26 13.04 -2.62
N GLN A 199 -14.78 14.28 -2.46
CA GLN A 199 -15.19 15.17 -1.36
C GLN A 199 -16.70 15.40 -1.31
N GLN A 200 -17.34 15.63 -2.45
CA GLN A 200 -18.79 15.88 -2.48
C GLN A 200 -19.60 14.68 -1.96
N ASP A 201 -19.27 13.46 -2.39
CA ASP A 201 -19.96 12.26 -1.94
C ASP A 201 -19.63 11.97 -0.46
N TYR A 202 -18.37 12.17 -0.06
CA TYR A 202 -17.95 12.03 1.33
C TYR A 202 -18.72 12.97 2.27
N ASP A 203 -18.81 14.25 1.92
CA ASP A 203 -19.50 15.26 2.72
C ASP A 203 -20.99 14.97 2.82
N ALA A 204 -21.63 14.55 1.73
CA ALA A 204 -23.03 14.15 1.75
C ALA A 204 -23.29 12.96 2.69
N ILE A 205 -22.37 11.98 2.73
CA ILE A 205 -22.45 10.84 3.66
C ILE A 205 -22.29 11.33 5.11
N VAL A 206 -21.30 12.18 5.38
CA VAL A 206 -21.03 12.72 6.72
C VAL A 206 -22.18 13.61 7.20
N GLU A 207 -22.75 14.46 6.34
CA GLU A 207 -23.92 15.28 6.66
C GLU A 207 -25.12 14.40 7.03
N LYS A 208 -25.36 13.34 6.25
CA LYS A 208 -26.47 12.40 6.48
C LYS A 208 -26.29 11.58 7.75
N CYS A 209 -25.10 11.06 8.00
CA CYS A 209 -24.87 10.02 9.02
C CYS A 209 -24.13 10.49 10.27
N GLY A 210 -23.42 11.63 10.20
CA GLY A 210 -22.45 12.04 11.21
C GLY A 210 -21.47 10.90 11.50
N THR A 211 -21.32 10.55 12.77
CA THR A 211 -20.47 9.44 13.24
C THR A 211 -21.24 8.16 13.60
N LYS A 212 -22.54 8.09 13.26
CA LYS A 212 -23.39 6.96 13.65
C LYS A 212 -23.04 5.71 12.83
N ALA A 213 -22.35 4.77 13.47
CA ALA A 213 -21.88 3.53 12.80
C ALA A 213 -22.99 2.76 12.07
N ALA A 214 -24.21 2.69 12.60
CA ALA A 214 -25.33 2.02 11.92
C ALA A 214 -25.70 2.68 10.58
N CYS A 215 -25.66 4.02 10.51
CA CYS A 215 -25.92 4.77 9.27
C CYS A 215 -24.75 4.68 8.29
N LEU A 216 -23.51 4.69 8.79
CA LEU A 216 -22.29 4.62 7.98
C LEU A 216 -21.99 3.23 7.43
N THR A 217 -22.57 2.17 8.01
CA THR A 217 -22.29 0.77 7.62
C THR A 217 -22.37 0.50 6.11
N PRO A 218 -23.41 0.94 5.36
CA PRO A 218 -23.47 0.73 3.91
C PRO A 218 -22.45 1.55 3.11
N TYR A 219 -21.92 2.64 3.68
CA TYR A 219 -20.97 3.55 3.03
C TYR A 219 -19.52 3.23 3.36
N ALA A 220 -19.26 2.51 4.46
CA ALA A 220 -17.91 2.18 4.90
C ALA A 220 -17.25 1.16 3.95
N PRO A 221 -16.15 1.51 3.27
CA PRO A 221 -15.49 0.57 2.36
C PRO A 221 -14.94 -0.64 3.11
N ASN A 222 -14.46 -0.42 4.33
CA ASN A 222 -13.89 -1.45 5.19
C ASN A 222 -14.49 -1.45 6.60
N LYS A 223 -14.20 -2.51 7.36
CA LYS A 223 -14.72 -2.77 8.71
C LYS A 223 -13.89 -2.13 9.83
N THR A 224 -12.76 -1.50 9.52
CA THR A 224 -11.87 -0.91 10.52
C THR A 224 -12.60 0.19 11.29
N ARG A 225 -12.61 0.06 12.62
CA ARG A 225 -13.28 1.01 13.52
C ARG A 225 -12.33 1.52 14.58
N VAL A 226 -12.51 2.79 14.95
CA VAL A 226 -11.74 3.42 16.02
C VAL A 226 -12.35 3.01 17.36
N LYS A 227 -11.60 2.26 18.17
CA LYS A 227 -12.08 1.68 19.43
C LYS A 227 -12.71 2.70 20.38
N ALA A 228 -12.17 3.92 20.44
CA ALA A 228 -12.62 4.95 21.36
C ALA A 228 -14.01 5.51 21.04
N THR A 229 -14.38 5.57 19.77
CA THR A 229 -15.62 6.20 19.29
C THR A 229 -16.62 5.19 18.72
N GLY A 230 -16.15 4.00 18.32
CA GLY A 230 -16.94 2.98 17.66
C GLY A 230 -17.32 3.29 16.20
N THR A 231 -16.89 4.45 15.66
CA THR A 231 -17.11 4.80 14.25
C THR A 231 -16.07 4.11 13.35
N TYR A 232 -16.38 4.08 12.06
CA TYR A 232 -15.48 3.60 11.02
C TYR A 232 -14.29 4.54 10.86
N TYR A 233 -13.12 3.96 10.59
CA TYR A 233 -11.86 4.69 10.46
C TYR A 233 -11.94 5.80 9.39
N ALA A 234 -12.48 5.50 8.21
CA ALA A 234 -12.77 6.44 7.12
C ALA A 234 -13.64 7.65 7.51
N PHE A 235 -14.42 7.55 8.59
CA PHE A 235 -15.36 8.58 9.04
C PHE A 235 -15.08 9.03 10.47
N GLN A 236 -13.85 8.80 10.98
CA GLN A 236 -13.45 9.26 12.30
C GLN A 236 -13.09 10.75 12.23
N PRO A 237 -13.79 11.63 12.98
CA PRO A 237 -13.39 13.03 13.07
C PRO A 237 -11.99 13.18 13.67
N ASN A 238 -11.24 14.17 13.19
CA ASN A 238 -9.90 14.52 13.68
C ASN A 238 -8.86 13.37 13.54
N ASN A 239 -9.01 12.51 12.53
CA ASN A 239 -8.06 11.45 12.21
C ASN A 239 -7.37 11.71 10.87
N GLY A 240 -6.94 12.96 10.64
CA GLY A 240 -6.42 13.41 9.33
C GLY A 240 -7.51 14.05 8.48
N ASN A 241 -7.26 14.16 7.17
CA ASN A 241 -8.28 14.60 6.21
C ASN A 241 -9.19 13.41 5.86
N GLY A 242 -10.46 13.49 6.28
CA GLY A 242 -11.39 12.36 6.26
C GLY A 242 -11.65 11.76 4.88
N VAL A 243 -11.65 12.57 3.81
CA VAL A 243 -11.85 12.06 2.44
C VAL A 243 -10.66 11.22 1.95
N HIS A 244 -9.43 11.57 2.36
CA HIS A 244 -8.25 10.78 2.01
C HIS A 244 -8.28 9.42 2.72
N GLU A 245 -8.68 9.40 3.99
CA GLU A 245 -8.87 8.15 4.74
C GLU A 245 -9.98 7.28 4.13
N TYR A 246 -11.08 7.90 3.67
CA TYR A 246 -12.13 7.20 2.94
C TYR A 246 -11.63 6.58 1.62
N ALA A 247 -10.86 7.34 0.85
CA ALA A 247 -10.26 6.88 -0.41
C ALA A 247 -9.26 5.74 -0.20
N ALA A 248 -8.41 5.83 0.83
CA ALA A 248 -7.47 4.76 1.19
C ALA A 248 -8.20 3.47 1.61
N GLU A 249 -9.25 3.57 2.42
CA GLU A 249 -10.10 2.41 2.76
C GLU A 249 -10.86 1.87 1.53
N LEU A 250 -11.25 2.73 0.58
CA LEU A 250 -11.84 2.32 -0.69
C LEU A 250 -10.86 1.53 -1.55
N ALA A 251 -9.60 1.95 -1.61
CA ALA A 251 -8.54 1.22 -2.30
C ALA A 251 -8.27 -0.15 -1.66
N VAL A 252 -8.25 -0.24 -0.32
CA VAL A 252 -8.17 -1.53 0.39
C VAL A 252 -9.37 -2.42 0.06
N ARG A 253 -10.58 -1.84 -0.04
CA ARG A 253 -11.78 -2.59 -0.42
C ARG A 253 -11.68 -3.12 -1.85
N TYR A 254 -11.22 -2.30 -2.80
CA TYR A 254 -10.94 -2.72 -4.17
C TYR A 254 -9.95 -3.89 -4.19
N PHE A 255 -8.78 -3.72 -3.58
CA PHE A 255 -7.76 -4.77 -3.46
C PHE A 255 -8.33 -6.09 -2.93
N THR A 256 -9.15 -6.01 -1.88
CA THR A 256 -9.76 -7.18 -1.25
C THR A 256 -10.76 -7.90 -2.16
N GLU A 257 -11.64 -7.16 -2.83
CA GLU A 257 -12.64 -7.75 -3.72
C GLU A 257 -11.99 -8.32 -4.99
N GLN A 258 -11.07 -7.59 -5.62
CA GLN A 258 -10.38 -8.08 -6.82
C GLN A 258 -9.55 -9.33 -6.55
N ARG A 259 -8.87 -9.42 -5.39
CA ARG A 259 -8.16 -10.65 -5.00
C ARG A 259 -9.08 -11.83 -4.76
N GLN A 260 -10.28 -11.61 -4.23
CA GLN A 260 -11.28 -12.68 -4.12
C GLN A 260 -11.76 -13.13 -5.50
N MET A 261 -11.99 -12.19 -6.43
CA MET A 261 -12.35 -12.53 -7.80
C MET A 261 -11.23 -13.31 -8.51
N LEU A 262 -9.97 -12.89 -8.39
CA LEU A 262 -8.82 -13.60 -8.96
C LEU A 262 -8.68 -15.03 -8.39
N ARG A 263 -8.84 -15.19 -7.07
CA ARG A 263 -8.64 -16.48 -6.39
C ARG A 263 -9.82 -17.44 -6.54
N ASP A 264 -11.04 -16.93 -6.32
CA ASP A 264 -12.23 -17.76 -6.12
C ASP A 264 -13.26 -17.62 -7.26
N GLY A 265 -13.08 -16.65 -8.17
CA GLY A 265 -14.05 -16.31 -9.21
C GLY A 265 -15.35 -15.70 -8.66
N LYS A 266 -15.43 -15.39 -7.37
CA LYS A 266 -16.62 -14.83 -6.70
C LYS A 266 -16.27 -14.10 -5.41
N LEU A 267 -17.13 -13.17 -5.01
CA LEU A 267 -17.05 -12.50 -3.71
C LEU A 267 -17.75 -13.31 -2.62
N ALA A 268 -17.18 -13.28 -1.41
CA ALA A 268 -17.83 -13.85 -0.22
C ALA A 268 -18.96 -12.98 0.35
N LYS A 269 -19.00 -11.70 -0.06
CA LYS A 269 -19.98 -10.69 0.36
C LYS A 269 -20.47 -9.93 -0.86
N PRO A 270 -21.63 -9.24 -0.78
CA PRO A 270 -22.03 -8.33 -1.83
C PRO A 270 -20.94 -7.29 -2.14
N ALA A 271 -20.77 -7.01 -3.43
CA ALA A 271 -19.83 -6.02 -3.92
C ALA A 271 -20.12 -4.65 -3.32
N PHE A 272 -19.07 -3.93 -2.91
CA PHE A 272 -19.22 -2.60 -2.31
C PHE A 272 -19.98 -1.63 -3.23
N LYS A 273 -19.64 -1.64 -4.52
CA LYS A 273 -20.26 -0.79 -5.56
C LYS A 273 -21.77 -1.02 -5.75
N CYS A 274 -22.31 -2.16 -5.28
CA CYS A 274 -23.75 -2.47 -5.36
C CYS A 274 -24.55 -1.99 -4.15
N GLY A 275 -23.93 -1.19 -3.27
CA GLY A 275 -24.59 -0.49 -2.19
C GLY A 275 -25.29 0.80 -2.67
N PRO A 276 -25.34 1.83 -1.81
CA PRO A 276 -25.84 3.15 -2.19
C PRO A 276 -25.14 3.75 -3.43
N PRO A 277 -25.79 4.67 -4.16
CA PRO A 277 -25.22 5.27 -5.37
C PRO A 277 -23.85 5.93 -5.21
N GLU A 278 -23.55 6.49 -4.03
CA GLU A 278 -22.26 7.07 -3.66
C GLU A 278 -21.12 6.03 -3.78
N ASN A 279 -21.38 4.77 -3.41
CA ASN A 279 -20.41 3.70 -3.49
C ASN A 279 -20.05 3.40 -4.96
N ALA A 280 -21.06 3.32 -5.83
CA ALA A 280 -20.85 3.06 -7.25
C ALA A 280 -20.05 4.18 -7.92
N ARG A 281 -20.36 5.44 -7.61
CA ARG A 281 -19.61 6.61 -8.12
C ARG A 281 -18.17 6.63 -7.62
N SER A 282 -17.98 6.46 -6.31
CA SER A 282 -16.64 6.43 -5.70
C SER A 282 -15.79 5.30 -6.28
N TRP A 283 -16.39 4.12 -6.44
CA TRP A 283 -15.73 2.95 -7.02
C TRP A 283 -15.33 3.19 -8.47
N ASN A 284 -16.26 3.69 -9.29
CA ASN A 284 -15.97 4.00 -10.69
C ASN A 284 -14.84 5.01 -10.82
N ALA A 285 -14.88 6.08 -10.02
CA ALA A 285 -13.82 7.08 -10.01
C ALA A 285 -12.44 6.46 -9.67
N LEU A 286 -12.38 5.63 -8.62
CA LEU A 286 -11.14 4.97 -8.20
C LEU A 286 -10.58 4.07 -9.31
N ILE A 287 -11.41 3.21 -9.90
CA ILE A 287 -10.94 2.26 -10.92
C ILE A 287 -10.50 2.97 -12.20
N THR A 288 -11.19 4.05 -12.58
CA THR A 288 -10.82 4.85 -13.76
C THR A 288 -9.46 5.50 -13.55
N GLU A 289 -9.21 6.11 -12.40
CA GLU A 289 -7.97 6.82 -12.12
C GLU A 289 -6.77 5.86 -12.00
N PHE A 290 -6.85 4.92 -11.07
CA PHE A 290 -5.66 4.17 -10.63
C PHE A 290 -5.52 2.80 -11.29
N PHE A 291 -6.63 2.20 -11.72
CA PHE A 291 -6.65 0.79 -12.12
C PHE A 291 -7.03 0.58 -13.59
N ALA A 292 -6.92 1.63 -14.42
CA ALA A 292 -7.22 1.60 -15.85
C ALA A 292 -8.62 1.02 -16.18
N GLY A 293 -9.61 1.35 -15.35
CA GLY A 293 -11.00 0.89 -15.45
C GLY A 293 -11.21 -0.59 -15.12
N ARG A 294 -10.18 -1.28 -14.60
CA ARG A 294 -10.25 -2.72 -14.41
C ARG A 294 -11.06 -3.09 -13.18
N ASP A 295 -12.07 -3.91 -13.38
CA ASP A 295 -12.91 -4.44 -12.32
C ASP A 295 -13.43 -5.82 -12.70
N LEU A 296 -13.01 -6.84 -11.96
CA LEU A 296 -13.41 -8.23 -12.16
C LEU A 296 -14.78 -8.51 -11.54
N VAL A 297 -15.28 -7.62 -10.67
CA VAL A 297 -16.58 -7.79 -10.03
C VAL A 297 -17.69 -7.47 -11.04
N PRO A 298 -18.69 -8.35 -11.22
CA PRO A 298 -19.80 -8.11 -12.16
C PRO A 298 -20.57 -6.80 -11.87
N PRO A 299 -21.30 -6.27 -12.87
CA PRO A 299 -22.26 -5.18 -12.66
C PRO A 299 -23.34 -5.52 -11.62
N CYS A 300 -23.88 -4.46 -11.03
CA CYS A 300 -25.12 -4.46 -10.25
C CYS A 300 -26.29 -4.19 -11.22
#